data_AF-A0AAP6ZRF9-F1
#
_entry.id   AF-A0AAP6ZRF9-F1
#
_cell.length_a   1.000
_cell.length_b   1.000
_cell.length_c   1.000
_cell.angle_alpha   90.00
_cell.angle_beta   90.00
_cell.angle_gamma   90.00
#
_symmetry.space_group_name_H-M   'P 1'
#
loop_
_entity.id
_entity.type
_entity.pdbx_description
1 polymer ?
#
loop_
_entity_poly.entity_id
_entity_poly.type
_entity_poly.pdbx_seq_one_letter_code
_entity_poly.pdbx_strand_id
1 'polypeptide(L)'
;MEINSILNQISSSLEKISISNRVNNYNLISGRLGGPQYLVSFSDLIVDSSSNPSEIKKAVMITRSEQSVEEIIMRSIDLTSESNRLVDVLNRRLEIERLALKGGR
;
A
#
# COMPACT_ATOMS: atom_id res chain seq x y z
N MET A 1 35.61 8.99 -14.32
CA MET A 1 34.37 8.82 -15.11
C MET A 1 33.48 7.70 -14.54
N GLU A 2 34.04 6.66 -13.92
CA GLU A 2 33.27 5.53 -13.38
C GLU A 2 32.42 5.86 -12.13
N ILE A 3 32.94 6.66 -11.19
CA ILE A 3 32.21 7.01 -9.95
C ILE A 3 30.87 7.72 -10.25
N ASN A 4 30.86 8.64 -11.22
CA ASN A 4 29.63 9.34 -11.62
C ASN A 4 28.61 8.39 -12.25
N SER A 5 29.07 7.38 -13.00
CA SER A 5 28.21 6.34 -13.56
C SER A 5 27.55 5.51 -12.44
N ILE A 6 28.35 5.07 -11.46
CA ILE A 6 27.87 4.32 -10.29
C ILE A 6 26.85 5.15 -9.49
N LEU A 7 27.15 6.43 -9.22
CA LEU A 7 26.23 7.31 -8.49
C LEU A 7 24.90 7.52 -9.23
N ASN A 8 24.94 7.60 -10.57
CA ASN A 8 23.72 7.70 -11.39
C ASN A 8 22.91 6.40 -11.36
N GLN A 9 23.56 5.24 -11.38
CA GLN A 9 22.88 3.94 -11.24
C GLN A 9 22.23 3.78 -9.85
N ILE A 10 22.94 4.19 -8.79
CA ILE A 10 22.40 4.19 -7.42
C ILE A 10 21.18 5.11 -7.34
N SER A 11 21.31 6.35 -7.81
CA SER A 11 20.22 7.34 -7.79
C SER A 11 19.00 6.84 -8.59
N SER A 12 19.25 6.19 -9.72
CA SER A 12 18.19 5.60 -10.55
C SER A 12 17.48 4.44 -9.84
N SER A 13 18.25 3.60 -9.16
CA SER A 13 17.70 2.49 -8.37
C SER A 13 16.87 2.98 -7.19
N LEU A 14 17.34 4.03 -6.49
CA LEU A 14 16.59 4.66 -5.40
C LEU A 14 15.28 5.28 -5.87
N GLU A 15 15.25 5.91 -7.05
CA GLU A 15 14.02 6.46 -7.63
C GLU A 15 13.02 5.34 -7.97
N LYS A 16 13.48 4.23 -8.57
CA LYS A 16 12.64 3.05 -8.83
C LYS A 16 12.05 2.49 -7.54
N ILE A 17 12.88 2.32 -6.50
CA ILE A 17 12.44 1.85 -5.18
C ILE A 17 11.39 2.79 -4.58
N SER A 18 11.63 4.11 -4.65
CA SER A 18 10.70 5.13 -4.16
C SER A 18 9.32 5.03 -4.83
N ILE A 19 9.29 4.91 -6.16
CA ILE A 19 8.05 4.79 -6.92
C ILE A 19 7.32 3.48 -6.58
N SER A 20 8.02 2.35 -6.57
CA SER A 20 7.45 1.06 -6.18
C SER A 20 6.87 1.10 -4.77
N ASN A 21 7.57 1.71 -3.81
CA ASN A 21 7.08 1.85 -2.43
C ASN A 21 5.81 2.68 -2.35
N ARG A 22 5.70 3.76 -3.12
CA ARG A 22 4.48 4.58 -3.16
C ARG A 22 3.28 3.79 -3.68
N VAL A 23 3.46 3.00 -4.73
CA VAL A 23 2.38 2.18 -5.28
C VAL A 23 2.03 1.02 -4.35
N ASN A 24 3.02 0.37 -3.72
CA ASN A 24 2.77 -0.64 -2.70
C ASN A 24 1.99 -0.08 -1.51
N ASN A 25 2.35 1.12 -1.03
CA ASN A 25 1.61 1.78 0.04
C ASN A 25 0.17 2.09 -0.37
N TYR A 26 -0.04 2.58 -1.59
CA TYR A 26 -1.38 2.78 -2.12
C TYR A 26 -2.15 1.45 -2.17
N ASN A 27 -1.56 0.38 -2.72
CA ASN A 27 -2.18 -0.93 -2.84
C ASN A 27 -2.57 -1.52 -1.48
N LEU A 28 -1.73 -1.35 -0.46
CA LEU A 28 -2.04 -1.77 0.90
C LEU A 28 -3.27 -1.06 1.47
N ILE A 29 -3.39 0.26 1.27
CA ILE A 29 -4.51 1.06 1.76
C ILE A 29 -5.77 0.81 0.91
N SER A 30 -5.65 1.01 -0.40
CA SER A 30 -6.70 0.80 -1.40
C SER A 30 -7.24 -0.62 -1.32
N GLY A 31 -6.35 -1.60 -1.19
CA GLY A 31 -6.74 -2.99 -1.02
C GLY A 31 -7.67 -3.18 0.15
N ARG A 32 -7.32 -2.68 1.34
CA ARG A 32 -8.19 -2.79 2.53
C ARG A 32 -9.57 -2.18 2.30
N LEU A 33 -9.68 -1.18 1.43
CA LEU A 33 -10.93 -0.49 1.11
C LEU A 33 -11.65 -1.05 -0.13
N GLY A 34 -11.15 -2.14 -0.73
CA GLY A 34 -11.71 -2.70 -1.97
C GLY A 34 -11.49 -1.83 -3.21
N GLY A 35 -10.51 -0.92 -3.15
CA GLY A 35 -10.13 -0.05 -4.26
C GLY A 35 -9.24 -0.77 -5.29
N PRO A 36 -9.02 -0.13 -6.45
CA PRO A 36 -8.20 -0.69 -7.51
C PRO A 36 -6.77 -0.97 -7.04
N GLN A 37 -6.18 -2.04 -7.57
CA GLN A 37 -4.78 -2.38 -7.37
C GLN A 37 -3.99 -1.96 -8.59
N TYR A 38 -2.73 -1.61 -8.39
CA TYR A 38 -1.85 -1.20 -9.48
C TYR A 38 -0.51 -1.95 -9.46
N LEU A 39 -0.03 -2.36 -10.62
CA LEU A 39 1.31 -2.91 -10.81
C LEU A 39 2.21 -1.82 -11.39
N VAL A 40 3.46 -1.77 -10.90
CA VAL A 40 4.49 -0.88 -11.46
C VAL A 40 5.42 -1.69 -12.34
N SER A 41 5.63 -1.23 -13.57
CA SER A 41 6.71 -1.70 -14.43
C SER A 41 7.57 -0.52 -14.88
N PHE A 42 8.86 -0.78 -15.04
CA PHE A 42 9.84 0.19 -15.54
C PHE A 42 10.35 -0.33 -16.87
N SER A 43 10.33 0.49 -17.93
CA SER A 43 10.86 0.04 -19.22
C SER A 43 12.37 -0.13 -19.16
N ASP A 44 12.88 -1.28 -19.59
CA ASP A 44 14.33 -1.55 -19.68
C ASP A 44 15.03 -0.65 -20.71
N LEU A 45 14.30 -0.19 -21.73
CA LEU A 45 14.80 0.66 -22.82
C LEU A 45 15.32 2.04 -22.36
N ILE A 46 14.99 2.49 -21.15
CA ILE A 46 15.43 3.80 -20.61
C ILE A 46 16.64 3.61 -19.66
N VAL A 47 16.97 2.36 -19.31
CA VAL A 47 18.00 2.05 -18.31
C VAL A 47 19.42 2.17 -18.88
N ASP A 48 19.60 1.98 -20.19
CA ASP A 48 20.93 1.96 -20.81
C ASP A 48 21.41 3.32 -21.37
N SER A 49 20.55 4.34 -21.45
CA SER A 49 20.94 5.60 -22.14
C SER A 49 20.66 6.92 -21.41
N SER A 50 19.89 6.96 -20.32
CA SER A 50 19.67 8.20 -19.58
C SER A 50 20.40 8.21 -18.24
N SER A 51 21.50 8.95 -18.17
CA SER A 51 22.27 9.28 -16.96
C SER A 51 21.52 10.24 -16.01
N ASN A 52 20.19 10.35 -16.10
CA ASN A 52 19.41 11.35 -15.38
C ASN A 52 18.22 10.71 -14.62
N PRO A 53 18.29 10.61 -13.28
CA PRO A 53 17.24 10.03 -12.44
C PRO A 53 15.85 10.67 -12.63
N SER A 54 15.80 11.91 -13.09
CA SER A 54 14.55 12.62 -13.35
C SER A 54 13.73 12.06 -14.53
N GLU A 55 14.35 11.30 -15.44
CA GLU A 55 13.69 10.70 -16.60
C GLU A 55 12.99 9.37 -16.27
N ILE A 56 13.32 8.76 -15.13
CA ILE A 56 12.70 7.51 -14.67
C ILE A 56 11.19 7.67 -14.48
N LYS A 57 10.74 8.86 -14.07
CA LYS A 57 9.30 9.16 -13.93
C LYS A 57 8.55 9.05 -15.26
N LYS A 58 9.21 9.29 -16.39
CA LYS A 58 8.63 9.14 -17.74
C LYS A 58 8.63 7.68 -18.22
N ALA A 59 9.48 6.84 -17.62
CA ALA A 59 9.67 5.42 -17.94
C ALA A 59 8.75 4.47 -17.15
N VAL A 60 7.99 5.01 -16.19
CA VAL A 60 7.12 4.22 -15.31
C VAL A 60 5.79 3.97 -16.01
N MET A 61 5.41 2.70 -16.13
CA MET A 61 4.04 2.31 -16.45
C MET A 61 3.36 1.78 -15.19
N ILE A 62 2.17 2.31 -14.92
CA ILE A 62 1.31 1.86 -13.83
C ILE A 62 0.08 1.24 -14.47
N THR A 63 -0.06 -0.08 -14.38
CA THR A 63 -1.21 -0.81 -14.92
C THR A 63 -2.15 -1.20 -13.80
N ARG A 64 -3.45 -1.12 -14.04
CA ARG A 64 -4.44 -1.61 -13.07
C ARG A 64 -4.37 -3.14 -13.06
N SER A 65 -4.14 -3.73 -11.89
CA SER A 65 -4.27 -5.16 -11.68
C SER A 65 -5.73 -5.48 -11.40
N GLU A 66 -6.29 -6.43 -12.13
CA GLU A 66 -7.58 -7.02 -11.78
C GLU A 66 -7.39 -7.82 -10.48
N GLN A 67 -8.27 -7.58 -9.50
CA GLN A 67 -8.34 -8.39 -8.28
C GLN A 67 -9.17 -9.62 -8.60
N SER A 68 -8.73 -10.80 -8.14
CA SER A 68 -9.54 -12.00 -8.30
C SER A 68 -10.79 -11.91 -7.41
N VAL A 69 -11.85 -12.60 -7.82
CA VAL A 69 -13.09 -12.66 -7.03
C VAL A 69 -12.82 -13.33 -5.69
N GLU A 70 -11.95 -14.33 -5.65
CA GLU A 70 -11.51 -15.02 -4.43
C GLU A 70 -10.83 -14.07 -3.45
N GLU A 71 -9.95 -13.18 -3.94
CA GLU A 71 -9.29 -12.16 -3.10
C GLU A 71 -10.28 -11.16 -2.52
N ILE A 72 -11.32 -10.80 -3.27
CA ILE A 72 -12.40 -9.93 -2.80
C ILE A 72 -13.19 -10.63 -1.69
N ILE A 73 -13.59 -11.89 -1.91
CA ILE A 73 -14.37 -12.68 -0.95
C ILE A 73 -13.60 -12.87 0.37
N MET A 74 -12.34 -13.30 0.30
CA MET A 74 -11.49 -13.50 1.49
C MET A 74 -11.38 -12.19 2.30
N ARG A 75 -11.21 -11.06 1.62
CA ARG A 75 -11.15 -9.75 2.27
C ARG A 75 -12.47 -9.34 2.92
N SER A 76 -13.61 -9.63 2.28
CA SER A 76 -14.93 -9.39 2.87
C SER A 76 -15.15 -10.19 4.15
N ILE A 77 -14.65 -11.43 4.20
CA ILE A 77 -14.68 -12.27 5.40
C ILE A 77 -13.82 -11.64 6.51
N ASP A 78 -12.58 -11.25 6.21
CA ASP A 78 -11.68 -10.62 7.19
C ASP A 78 -12.27 -9.32 7.77
N LEU A 79 -12.83 -8.46 6.90
CA LEU A 79 -13.48 -7.22 7.32
C LEU A 79 -14.68 -7.47 8.23
N THR A 80 -15.47 -8.50 7.93
CA THR A 80 -16.63 -8.88 8.76
C THR A 80 -16.17 -9.39 10.13
N SER A 81 -15.11 -10.21 10.17
CA SER A 81 -14.51 -10.69 11.42
C SER A 81 -14.00 -9.53 12.28
N GLU A 82 -13.30 -8.57 11.69
CA GLU A 82 -12.79 -7.40 12.42
C GLU A 82 -13.91 -6.48 12.89
N SER A 83 -14.97 -6.33 12.10
CA SER A 83 -16.19 -5.61 12.50
C SER A 83 -16.85 -6.23 13.73
N ASN A 84 -16.95 -7.56 13.79
CA ASN A 84 -17.49 -8.26 14.95
C ASN A 84 -16.65 -8.02 16.21
N ARG A 85 -15.32 -8.06 16.09
CA ARG A 85 -14.41 -7.75 17.20
C ARG A 85 -14.59 -6.33 17.73
N LEU A 86 -14.77 -5.35 16.83
CA LEU A 86 -15.06 -3.97 17.22
C LEU A 86 -16.37 -3.87 18.01
N VAL A 87 -17.42 -4.57 17.57
CA VAL A 87 -18.71 -4.62 18.30
C VAL A 87 -18.51 -5.20 19.69
N ASP A 88 -17.74 -6.27 19.85
CA ASP A 88 -17.47 -6.88 21.15
C ASP A 88 -16.72 -5.92 22.09
N VAL A 89 -15.70 -5.21 21.58
CA VAL A 89 -14.95 -4.21 22.35
C VAL A 89 -15.86 -3.04 22.76
N LEU A 90 -16.72 -2.56 21.87
CA LEU A 90 -17.68 -1.50 22.17
C LEU A 90 -18.70 -1.93 23.24
N ASN A 91 -19.21 -3.15 23.14
CA ASN A 91 -20.11 -3.71 24.14
C ASN A 91 -19.44 -3.79 25.51
N ARG A 92 -18.19 -4.27 25.56
CA ARG A 92 -17.42 -4.34 26.80
C ARG A 92 -17.14 -2.96 27.39
N ARG A 93 -16.87 -1.97 26.55
CA ARG A 93 -16.74 -0.58 26.99
C ARG A 93 -18.04 -0.06 27.61
N LEU A 94 -19.19 -0.26 26.96
CA LEU A 94 -20.49 0.16 27.48
C LEU A 94 -20.82 -0.52 28.82
N GLU A 95 -20.44 -1.79 28.98
CA GLU A 95 -20.59 -2.51 30.24
C GLU A 95 -19.77 -1.86 31.36
N ILE A 96 -18.50 -1.52 31.10
CA ILE A 96 -17.63 -0.82 32.05
C ILE A 96 -18.22 0.55 32.42
N GLU A 97 -18.68 1.32 31.43
CA GLU A 97 -19.32 2.64 31.65
C GLU A 97 -20.57 2.50 32.54
N ARG A 98 -21.39 1.45 32.34
CA ARG A 98 -22.55 1.16 33.20
C ARG A 98 -22.15 0.79 34.63
N LEU A 99 -21.09 0.01 34.81
CA LEU A 99 -20.58 -0.36 36.14
C LEU A 99 -20.07 0.86 36.89
N ALA A 100 -19.32 1.74 36.24
CA ALA A 100 -18.83 2.99 36.82
C ALA A 100 -20.00 3.89 37.31
N LEU A 101 -21.07 4.01 36.50
CA LEU A 101 -22.26 4.77 36.88
C LEU A 101 -23.03 4.15 38.06
N LYS A 102 -23.05 2.82 38.18
CA LYS A 102 -23.71 2.12 39.30
C LYS A 102 -22.91 2.17 40.61
N GLY A 103 -21.57 2.18 40.52
CA GLY A 103 -20.67 2.23 41.69
C GLY A 103 -20.45 3.62 42.28
N GLY A 104 -20.95 4.69 41.64
CA GLY A 104 -20.89 6.07 42.13
C GLY A 104 -22.06 6.49 43.03
N ARG A 105 -22.83 5.54 43.57
CA ARG A 105 -23.92 5.75 44.54
C ARG A 105 -23.55 5.19 45.90
#